data_AF-A0A940ZJR8-F1
#
_entry.id   AF-A0A940ZJR8-F1
#
_cell.length_a   1.000
_cell.length_b   1.000
_cell.length_c   1.000
_cell.angle_alpha   90.00
_cell.angle_beta   90.00
_cell.angle_gamma   90.00
#
_symmetry.space_group_name_H-M   'P 1'
#
loop_
_entity.id
_entity.type
_entity.pdbx_description
1 polymer ?
#
loop_
_entity_poly.entity_id
_entity_poly.type
_entity_poly.pdbx_seq_one_letter_code
_entity_poly.pdbx_strand_id
1 'polypeptide(L)' 'MFGLGMPELLIILAIIVIIFGAGKLPGIGGALGQGIKNFKNATREAEEIEVKPRSGGKIE' A
#
# COMPACT_ATOMS: atom_id res chain seq x y z
N MET A 1 4.01 -28.35 -15.87
CA MET A 1 5.15 -27.56 -15.39
C MET A 1 4.70 -26.82 -14.14
N PHE A 2 5.33 -27.09 -13.00
CA PHE A 2 4.97 -26.59 -11.66
C PHE A 2 4.94 -25.05 -11.65
N GLY A 3 3.76 -24.46 -11.78
CA GLY A 3 3.54 -23.05 -11.45
C GLY A 3 3.46 -22.93 -9.94
N LEU A 4 3.97 -21.82 -9.39
CA LEU A 4 3.72 -21.45 -7.99
C LEU A 4 2.22 -21.25 -7.82
N GLY A 5 1.53 -22.29 -7.38
CA GLY A 5 0.11 -22.25 -7.08
C GLY A 5 -0.14 -21.58 -5.74
N MET A 6 -1.42 -21.32 -5.47
CA MET A 6 -1.89 -20.94 -4.14
C MET A 6 -1.38 -21.86 -3.02
N PRO A 7 -1.35 -23.20 -3.18
CA PRO A 7 -0.85 -24.10 -2.14
C PRO A 7 0.63 -23.88 -1.79
N GLU A 8 1.48 -23.74 -2.79
CA GLU A 8 2.92 -23.53 -2.61
C GLU A 8 3.20 -22.18 -1.91
N LEU A 9 2.47 -21.12 -2.29
CA LEU A 9 2.57 -19.82 -1.64
C LEU A 9 2.17 -19.88 -0.16
N LEU A 10 1.13 -20.66 0.19
CA LEU A 10 0.72 -20.85 1.58
C LEU A 10 1.78 -21.60 2.39
N ILE A 11 2.44 -22.60 1.82
CA ILE A 11 3.53 -23.32 2.48
C ILE A 11 4.71 -22.36 2.76
N ILE A 12 5.09 -21.56 1.77
CA ILE A 12 6.16 -20.55 1.94
C ILE A 12 5.77 -19.54 3.02
N LEU A 13 4.54 -19.04 2.99
CA LEU A 13 4.02 -18.13 4.00
C LEU A 13 4.07 -18.75 5.41
N ALA A 14 3.69 -20.02 5.55
CA ALA A 14 3.73 -20.73 6.83
C ALA A 14 5.16 -20.82 7.37
N ILE A 15 6.16 -21.10 6.52
CA ILE A 15 7.57 -21.12 6.93
C ILE A 15 8.02 -19.74 7.42
N ILE A 16 7.66 -18.67 6.70
CA ILE A 16 7.96 -17.29 7.10
C ILE A 16 7.33 -16.97 8.45
N VAL A 17 6.07 -17.36 8.66
CA VAL A 17 5.36 -17.17 9.94
C VAL A 17 6.06 -17.91 11.07
N ILE A 18 6.59 -19.11 10.84
CA ILE A 18 7.32 -19.88 11.86
C ILE A 18 8.63 -19.18 12.24
N ILE A 19 9.38 -18.68 11.25
CA ILE A 19 10.67 -18.00 11.48
C ILE A 19 10.49 -16.66 12.20
N PHE A 20 9.55 -15.84 11.73
CA PHE A 20 9.36 -14.48 12.25
C PHE A 20 8.37 -14.41 13.43
N GLY A 21 7.53 -15.44 13.59
CA GLY A 21 6.43 -15.48 14.54
C GLY A 21 5.16 -14.78 14.03
N ALA A 22 3.99 -15.35 14.33
CA ALA A 22 2.68 -14.82 13.91
C ALA A 22 2.40 -13.39 14.43
N GLY A 23 3.02 -12.98 15.54
CA GLY A 23 2.86 -11.64 16.11
C GLY A 23 3.63 -10.53 15.39
N LYS A 24 4.71 -10.84 14.66
CA LYS A 24 5.53 -9.81 13.98
C LYS A 24 4.97 -9.37 12.63
N LEU A 25 4.27 -10.27 11.94
CA LEU A 25 3.66 -10.01 10.64
C LEU A 25 2.62 -8.88 10.64
N PRO A 26 1.66 -8.81 11.58
CA PRO A 26 0.70 -7.71 11.67
C PRO A 26 1.36 -6.36 11.93
N GLY A 27 2.41 -6.32 12.75
CA GLY A 27 3.15 -5.09 13.05
C GLY A 27 3.85 -4.51 11.81
N ILE A 28 4.55 -5.37 11.06
CA ILE A 28 5.21 -4.98 9.80
C ILE A 28 4.17 -4.62 8.73
N GLY A 29 3.12 -5.43 8.58
CA GLY A 29 2.04 -5.17 7.63
C GLY A 29 1.27 -3.88 7.91
N GLY A 30 1.03 -3.56 9.19
CA GLY A 30 0.39 -2.31 9.59
C GLY A 30 1.23 -1.08 9.24
N ALA A 31 2.53 -1.10 9.55
CA ALA A 31 3.45 -0.01 9.22
C ALA A 31 3.59 0.19 7.70
N LEU A 32 3.75 -0.89 6.94
CA LEU A 32 3.80 -0.84 5.47
C LEU A 32 2.47 -0.35 4.89
N GLY A 33 1.34 -0.83 5.41
CA GLY A 33 0.00 -0.42 4.98
C GLY A 33 -0.27 1.06 5.22
N GLN A 34 0.13 1.61 6.37
CA GLN A 34 0.07 3.05 6.63
C GLN A 34 0.97 3.84 5.66
N GLY A 35 2.18 3.37 5.39
CA GLY A 35 3.08 3.99 4.41
C GLY A 35 2.46 4.06 3.01
N ILE A 36 1.92 2.95 2.52
CA ILE A 36 1.24 2.87 1.22
C ILE A 36 0.00 3.76 1.19
N LYS A 37 -0.80 3.78 2.27
CA LYS A 37 -2.00 4.62 2.37
C LYS A 37 -1.64 6.10 2.29
N ASN A 38 -0.62 6.53 3.03
CA ASN A 38 -0.17 7.92 3.04
C ASN A 38 0.43 8.32 1.69
N PHE A 39 1.23 7.43 1.07
CA PHE A 39 1.78 7.64 -0.26
C PHE A 39 0.66 7.82 -1.30
N LYS A 40 -0.33 6.92 -1.30
CA LYS A 40 -1.48 7.01 -2.21
C LYS A 40 -2.27 8.31 -2.03
N ASN A 41 -2.46 8.75 -0.79
CA ASN A 41 -3.18 9.99 -0.49
C ASN A 41 -2.40 11.22 -1.00
N ALA A 42 -1.09 11.28 -0.74
CA ALA A 42 -0.23 12.37 -1.21
C ALA A 42 -0.18 12.45 -2.74
N THR A 43 -0.11 11.30 -3.43
CA THR A 43 -0.19 11.25 -4.91
C THR A 43 -1.53 11.76 -5.43
N ARG A 44 -2.64 11.43 -4.77
CA ARG A 44 -3.97 11.91 -5.15
C ARG A 44 -4.14 13.42 -4.93
N GLU A 45 -3.64 13.94 -3.81
CA GLU A 45 -3.65 15.39 -3.55
C GLU A 45 -2.80 16.15 -4.57
N ALA A 46 -1.64 15.60 -4.97
CA ALA A 46 -0.82 16.18 -6.02
C ALA A 46 -1.54 16.23 -7.38
N GLU A 47 -2.26 15.16 -7.74
CA GLU A 47 -3.06 15.10 -8.97
C GLU A 47 -4.25 16.08 -8.93
N GLU A 48 -4.89 16.27 -7.78
CA GLU A 48 -6.01 17.20 -7.63
C GLU A 48 -5.58 18.68 -7.73
N ILE A 49 -4.37 19.02 -7.28
CA ILE A 49 -3.81 20.38 -7.42
C ILE A 49 -3.52 20.73 -8.89
N GLU A 50 -3.21 19.74 -9.74
CA GLU A 50 -2.94 19.94 -11.16
C GLU A 50 -4.22 20.11 -12.00
N VAL A 51 -5.38 19.66 -11.51
CA VAL A 51 -6.67 19.68 -12.25
C VAL A 51 -7.56 20.89 -11.92
N LYS A 52 -7.26 21.70 -10.90
CA LYS A 52 -7.97 22.98 -10.71
C LYS A 52 -7.28 24.10 -11.49
N PRO A 53 -7.81 24.55 -12.66
CA PRO A 53 -7.42 25.85 -13.16
C PRO A 53 -7.80 26.84 -12.07
N ARG A 54 -6.86 27.71 -11.70
CA ARG A 54 -7.10 28.86 -10.85
C ARG A 54 -8.09 29.77 -11.60
N SER A 55 -9.37 29.46 -11.52
CA SER A 55 -10.44 30.19 -12.19
C SER A 55 -10.51 31.58 -11.59
N GLY A 56 -10.07 32.55 -12.39
CA GLY A 56 -10.57 33.92 -12.47
C GLY A 56 -10.84 34.60 -11.13
N GLY A 57 -9.85 35.36 -10.66
CA GLY A 57 -10.10 36.46 -9.75
C GLY A 57 -11.23 37.33 -10.32
N LYS A 58 -12.29 37.44 -9.53
CA LYS A 58 -13.32 38.47 -9.63
C LYS A 58 -12.60 39.83 -9.68
N ILE A 59 -12.61 40.46 -10.85
CA ILE A 59 -12.40 41.90 -10.99
C ILE A 59 -13.80 42.52 -10.96
N GLU A 60 -14.18 42.99 -9.77
CA GLU A 60 -15.24 43.99 -9.57
C GLU A 60 -14.66 45.37 -9.83
#